data_AF-A0A936L2W2-F1
#
_entry.id   AF-A0A936L2W2-F1
#
_cell.length_a   1.000
_cell.length_b   1.000
_cell.length_c   1.000
_cell.angle_alpha   90.00
_cell.angle_beta   90.00
_cell.angle_gamma   90.00
#
_symmetry.space_group_name_H-M   'P 1'
#
loop_
_entity.id
_entity.type
_entity.pdbx_description
1 polymer ?
#
loop_
_entity_poly.entity_id
_entity_poly.type
_entity_poly.pdbx_seq_one_letter_code
_entity_poly.pdbx_strand_id
1 'polypeptide(L)'
;MNAYLELMSTLNYRRCKRHGDSELSDMEVISSQSSLMEAGSLTFHAIQVGELSVILTGLVALAYTALDILALKNVAIVEDANAKSNDYIMIAIMRRLTQKIADCSSGNPTDYLTLFNYCRHLARDFINADFDNALIVYHHWRVSQPNATLVNWKNSLPDLADCLFE
;
A
#
# COMPACT_ATOMS: atom_id res chain seq x y z
N MET A 1 -14.42 -13.51 -5.79
CA MET A 1 -13.26 -13.60 -6.70
C MET A 1 -12.18 -12.73 -6.06
N ASN A 2 -11.03 -13.30 -5.71
CA ASN A 2 -10.04 -12.63 -4.83
C ASN A 2 -9.49 -11.38 -5.54
N ALA A 3 -9.78 -10.18 -5.04
CA ALA A 3 -9.30 -8.90 -5.61
C ALA A 3 -7.81 -8.94 -5.96
N TYR A 4 -7.04 -9.63 -5.11
CA TYR A 4 -5.63 -9.92 -5.27
C TYR A 4 -5.25 -10.63 -6.57
N LEU A 5 -6.02 -11.61 -7.02
CA LEU A 5 -5.73 -12.36 -8.24
C LEU A 5 -5.92 -11.49 -9.49
N GLU A 6 -6.95 -10.65 -9.48
CA GLU A 6 -7.21 -9.70 -10.55
C GLU A 6 -6.10 -8.64 -10.63
N LEU A 7 -5.72 -8.06 -9.50
CA LEU A 7 -4.62 -7.10 -9.38
C LEU A 7 -3.28 -7.68 -9.82
N MET A 8 -2.96 -8.89 -9.37
CA MET A 8 -1.70 -9.54 -9.72
C MET A 8 -1.63 -9.86 -11.22
N SER A 9 -2.75 -10.19 -11.85
CA SER A 9 -2.80 -10.45 -13.30
C SER A 9 -2.50 -9.19 -14.14
N THR A 10 -3.05 -8.04 -13.75
CA THR A 10 -2.85 -6.76 -14.46
C THR A 10 -1.45 -6.19 -14.20
N LEU A 11 -0.92 -6.33 -12.99
CA LEU A 11 0.46 -5.95 -12.66
C LEU A 11 1.48 -6.86 -13.38
N ASN A 12 1.24 -8.17 -13.42
CA ASN A 12 2.09 -9.13 -14.15
C ASN A 12 2.05 -8.90 -15.68
N TYR A 13 0.94 -8.43 -16.25
CA TYR A 13 0.90 -8.08 -17.67
C TYR A 13 1.85 -6.93 -18.01
N ARG A 14 1.96 -5.89 -17.15
CA ARG A 14 2.94 -4.81 -17.33
C ARG A 14 4.40 -5.32 -17.23
N ARG A 15 4.61 -6.45 -16.55
CA ARG A 15 5.91 -7.06 -16.23
C ARG A 15 6.51 -7.91 -17.34
N CYS A 16 5.72 -8.56 -18.23
CA CYS A 16 6.28 -9.32 -19.38
C CYS A 16 7.18 -8.48 -20.31
N LYS A 17 7.26 -7.17 -20.12
CA LYS A 17 8.12 -6.24 -20.85
C LYS A 17 9.46 -5.92 -20.17
N ARG A 18 9.72 -6.35 -18.92
CA ARG A 18 10.97 -6.09 -18.17
C ARG A 18 11.56 -7.42 -17.70
N HIS A 19 12.65 -7.87 -18.34
CA HIS A 19 13.32 -9.15 -18.07
C HIS A 19 14.08 -9.15 -16.72
N GLY A 20 14.09 -10.30 -16.03
CA GLY A 20 15.32 -11.10 -16.01
C GLY A 20 15.96 -11.52 -14.69
N ASP A 21 15.84 -10.78 -13.57
CA ASP A 21 16.70 -11.05 -12.40
C ASP A 21 15.98 -11.28 -11.06
N SER A 22 16.60 -12.15 -10.25
CA SER A 22 16.07 -12.62 -8.96
C SER A 22 16.11 -11.56 -7.85
N GLU A 23 16.94 -10.53 -7.99
CA GLU A 23 17.07 -9.39 -7.07
C GLU A 23 16.43 -8.12 -7.68
N LEU A 24 15.89 -7.22 -6.85
CA LEU A 24 15.40 -5.93 -7.36
C LEU A 24 16.61 -5.10 -7.74
N SER A 25 16.56 -4.40 -8.87
CA SER A 25 17.61 -3.43 -9.19
C SER A 25 17.56 -2.27 -8.18
N ASP A 26 18.72 -1.64 -7.92
CA ASP A 26 18.80 -0.45 -7.05
C ASP A 26 17.80 0.63 -7.48
N MET A 27 17.59 0.79 -8.80
CA MET A 27 16.64 1.77 -9.34
C MET A 27 15.18 1.42 -9.00
N GLU A 28 14.81 0.13 -9.01
CA GLU A 28 13.48 -0.33 -8.59
C GLU A 28 13.27 -0.14 -7.08
N VAL A 29 14.30 -0.40 -6.27
CA VAL A 29 14.26 -0.14 -4.82
C VAL A 29 14.10 1.35 -4.57
N ILE A 30 14.90 2.21 -5.21
CA ILE A 30 14.82 3.67 -5.08
C ILE A 30 13.45 4.21 -5.51
N SER A 31 12.94 3.77 -6.66
CA SER A 31 11.62 4.20 -7.16
C SER A 31 10.50 3.79 -6.21
N SER A 32 10.58 2.59 -5.64
CA SER A 32 9.61 2.09 -4.67
C SER A 32 9.71 2.86 -3.37
N GLN A 33 10.91 3.12 -2.89
CA GLN A 33 11.15 3.92 -1.69
C GLN A 33 10.60 5.34 -1.82
N SER A 34 10.83 6.01 -2.95
CA SER A 34 10.24 7.33 -3.22
C SER A 34 8.71 7.29 -3.10
N SER A 35 8.08 6.29 -3.74
CA SER A 35 6.62 6.13 -3.73
C SER A 35 6.07 5.84 -2.34
N LEU A 36 6.77 5.01 -1.55
CA LEU A 36 6.42 4.70 -0.16
C LEU A 36 6.55 5.92 0.74
N MET A 37 7.58 6.75 0.56
CA MET A 37 7.76 7.98 1.34
C MET A 37 6.67 9.02 1.03
N GLU A 38 6.28 9.16 -0.24
CA GLU A 38 5.16 10.03 -0.64
C GLU A 38 3.83 9.56 -0.01
N ALA A 39 3.51 8.27 -0.13
CA ALA A 39 2.30 7.70 0.44
C ALA A 39 2.30 7.76 1.98
N GLY A 40 3.45 7.54 2.61
CA GLY A 40 3.65 7.68 4.05
C GLY A 40 3.42 9.11 4.52
N SER A 41 3.98 10.10 3.82
CA SER A 41 3.78 11.52 4.12
C SER A 41 2.30 11.91 4.09
N LEU A 42 1.56 11.50 3.04
CA LEU A 42 0.12 11.69 2.94
C LEU A 42 -0.62 11.04 4.12
N THR A 43 -0.29 9.80 4.45
CA THR A 43 -0.93 9.04 5.54
C THR A 43 -0.71 9.74 6.88
N PHE A 44 0.51 10.19 7.17
CA PHE A 44 0.82 10.89 8.42
C PHE A 44 0.11 12.24 8.53
N HIS A 45 0.02 12.98 7.43
CA HIS A 45 -0.74 14.21 7.41
C HIS A 45 -2.23 13.96 7.68
N ALA A 46 -2.81 12.95 7.04
CA ALA A 46 -4.20 12.58 7.25
C ALA A 46 -4.49 12.10 8.69
N ILE A 47 -3.57 11.33 9.29
CA ILE A 47 -3.65 10.94 10.71
C ILE A 47 -3.65 12.17 11.61
N GLN A 48 -2.79 13.15 11.33
CA GLN A 48 -2.71 14.38 12.11
C GLN A 48 -4.02 15.20 12.06
N VAL A 49 -4.69 15.23 10.90
CA VAL A 49 -5.92 16.01 10.69
C VAL A 49 -7.19 15.20 11.06
N GLY A 50 -7.11 13.87 11.10
CA GLY A 50 -8.21 12.98 11.44
C GLY A 50 -9.15 12.63 10.28
N GLU A 51 -8.69 12.75 9.03
CA GLU A 51 -9.51 12.48 7.84
C GLU A 51 -9.46 10.98 7.46
N LEU A 52 -10.41 10.18 7.98
CA LEU A 52 -10.42 8.71 7.85
C LEU A 52 -10.34 8.21 6.40
N SER A 53 -11.06 8.84 5.46
CA SER A 53 -11.02 8.46 4.04
C SER A 53 -9.63 8.68 3.43
N VAL A 54 -8.95 9.78 3.80
CA VAL A 54 -7.60 10.09 3.32
C VAL A 54 -6.55 9.19 3.99
N ILE A 55 -6.76 8.83 5.27
CA ILE A 55 -5.93 7.81 5.94
C ILE A 55 -6.06 6.48 5.19
N LEU A 56 -7.28 6.04 4.87
CA LEU A 56 -7.52 4.83 4.11
C LEU A 56 -6.83 4.89 2.73
N THR A 57 -6.95 6.00 2.01
CA THR A 57 -6.26 6.19 0.72
C THR A 57 -4.75 6.09 0.86
N GLY A 58 -4.16 6.67 1.90
CA GLY A 58 -2.74 6.56 2.19
C GLY A 58 -2.30 5.12 2.48
N LEU A 59 -3.06 4.39 3.31
CA LEU A 59 -2.81 2.98 3.62
C LEU A 59 -2.93 2.08 2.37
N VAL A 60 -3.93 2.32 1.53
CA VAL A 60 -4.12 1.59 0.28
C VAL A 60 -2.99 1.90 -0.71
N ALA A 61 -2.55 3.16 -0.80
CA ALA A 61 -1.42 3.54 -1.66
C ALA A 61 -0.10 2.86 -1.24
N LEU A 62 0.17 2.79 0.06
CA LEU A 62 1.31 2.05 0.61
C LEU A 62 1.23 0.57 0.27
N ALA A 63 0.07 -0.04 0.52
CA ALA A 63 -0.16 -1.46 0.23
C ALA A 63 -0.06 -1.76 -1.27
N TYR A 64 -0.60 -0.90 -2.13
CA TYR A 64 -0.52 -1.03 -3.58
C TYR A 64 0.92 -0.95 -4.08
N THR A 65 1.73 -0.05 -3.53
CA THR A 65 3.16 0.07 -3.85
C THR A 65 3.93 -1.18 -3.43
N ALA A 66 3.61 -1.75 -2.26
CA ALA A 66 4.18 -3.01 -1.82
C ALA A 66 3.77 -4.19 -2.72
N LEU A 67 2.50 -4.23 -3.15
CA LEU A 67 2.00 -5.26 -4.07
C LEU A 67 2.69 -5.22 -5.43
N ASP A 68 3.03 -4.05 -5.95
CA ASP A 68 3.76 -3.92 -7.22
C ASP A 68 5.11 -4.65 -7.14
N ILE A 69 5.81 -4.53 -6.01
CA ILE A 69 7.08 -5.24 -5.76
C ILE A 69 6.87 -6.76 -5.56
N LEU A 70 5.84 -7.17 -4.82
CA LEU A 70 5.52 -8.58 -4.64
C LEU A 70 5.14 -9.25 -5.97
N ALA A 71 4.44 -8.51 -6.83
CA ALA A 71 4.13 -8.93 -8.19
C ALA A 71 5.39 -9.13 -9.03
N LEU A 72 6.43 -8.29 -8.88
CA LEU A 72 7.73 -8.50 -9.54
C LEU A 72 8.39 -9.81 -9.12
N LYS A 73 8.22 -10.23 -7.87
CA LYS A 73 8.90 -11.40 -7.29
C LYS A 73 8.05 -12.66 -7.24
N ASN A 74 6.80 -12.60 -7.73
CA ASN A 74 5.85 -13.71 -7.68
C ASN A 74 5.69 -14.30 -6.27
N VAL A 75 5.80 -13.44 -5.25
CA VAL A 75 5.69 -13.86 -3.85
C VAL A 75 4.21 -14.01 -3.52
N ALA A 76 3.84 -15.20 -3.05
CA ALA A 76 2.49 -15.45 -2.58
C ALA A 76 2.21 -14.60 -1.33
N ILE A 77 1.09 -13.90 -1.32
CA ILE A 77 0.61 -13.18 -0.15
C ILE A 77 0.09 -14.22 0.83
N VAL A 78 0.79 -14.42 1.93
CA VAL A 78 0.31 -15.22 3.05
C VAL A 78 -0.25 -14.27 4.10
N GLU A 79 -1.49 -14.53 4.54
CA GLU A 79 -2.09 -13.77 5.64
C GLU A 79 -1.32 -14.09 6.93
N ASP A 80 -0.69 -13.08 7.52
CA ASP A 80 -0.07 -13.24 8.84
C ASP A 80 -1.11 -12.93 9.92
N ALA A 81 -1.60 -13.99 10.58
CA ALA A 81 -2.67 -13.93 11.59
C ALA A 81 -2.22 -13.32 12.93
N ASN A 82 -0.96 -12.90 13.06
CA ASN A 82 -0.35 -12.57 14.35
C ASN A 82 -0.25 -11.07 14.68
N ALA A 83 -0.89 -10.17 13.91
CA ALA A 83 -0.95 -8.76 14.27
C ALA A 83 -2.01 -8.49 15.35
N LYS A 84 -1.88 -9.09 16.55
CA LYS A 84 -2.62 -8.65 17.74
C LYS A 84 -1.77 -7.64 18.50
N SER A 85 -1.77 -6.39 18.05
CA SER A 85 -1.13 -5.30 18.78
C SER A 85 -2.21 -4.32 19.20
N ASN A 86 -2.69 -4.46 20.45
CA ASN A 86 -3.79 -3.70 21.04
C ASN A 86 -3.43 -2.25 21.40
N ASP A 87 -2.37 -1.69 20.80
CA ASP A 87 -1.91 -0.33 21.06
C ASP A 87 -2.22 0.55 19.85
N TYR A 88 -3.52 0.82 19.63
CA TYR A 88 -4.02 1.79 18.64
C TYR A 88 -3.77 3.25 19.09
N ILE A 89 -2.65 3.52 19.75
CA ILE A 89 -2.21 4.89 20.00
C ILE A 89 -1.64 5.40 18.68
N MET A 90 -2.18 6.52 18.16
CA MET A 90 -1.75 7.10 16.88
C MET A 90 -0.22 7.20 16.73
N ILE A 91 0.49 7.57 17.81
CA ILE A 91 1.96 7.64 17.82
C ILE A 91 2.61 6.26 17.60
N ALA A 92 2.07 5.19 18.20
CA ALA A 92 2.56 3.83 17.99
C ALA A 92 2.30 3.37 16.55
N ILE A 93 1.13 3.70 15.99
CA ILE A 93 0.79 3.44 14.58
C ILE A 93 1.79 4.15 13.67
N MET A 94 2.03 5.45 13.88
CA MET A 94 2.96 6.24 13.08
C MET A 94 4.39 5.68 13.16
N ARG A 95 4.89 5.39 14.37
CA ARG A 95 6.24 4.82 14.56
C ARG A 95 6.40 3.49 13.83
N ARG A 96 5.42 2.60 13.97
CA ARG A 96 5.46 1.27 13.35
C ARG A 96 5.32 1.35 11.83
N LEU A 97 4.48 2.26 11.32
CA LEU A 97 4.38 2.49 9.89
C LEU A 97 5.68 3.04 9.30
N THR A 98 6.31 4.02 9.97
CA THR A 98 7.64 4.54 9.58
C THR A 98 8.68 3.44 9.55
N GLN A 99 8.71 2.57 10.57
CA GLN A 99 9.63 1.44 10.60
C GLN A 99 9.41 0.51 9.41
N LYS A 100 8.15 0.17 9.09
CA LYS A 100 7.85 -0.73 7.97
C LYS A 100 8.16 -0.14 6.60
N ILE A 101 8.00 1.16 6.43
CA ILE A 101 8.45 1.86 5.22
C ILE A 101 9.99 1.78 5.11
N ALA A 102 10.70 2.02 6.21
CA ALA A 102 12.16 1.95 6.26
C ALA A 102 12.70 0.53 6.00
N ASP A 103 12.07 -0.51 6.56
CA ASP A 103 12.45 -1.91 6.35
C ASP A 103 12.49 -2.26 4.85
N CYS A 104 11.55 -1.71 4.05
CA CYS A 104 11.51 -1.93 2.61
C CYS A 104 12.74 -1.41 1.85
N SER A 105 13.64 -0.64 2.48
CA SER A 105 14.84 -0.12 1.80
C SER A 105 15.88 -1.21 1.54
N SER A 106 15.70 -2.38 2.17
CA SER A 106 16.48 -3.59 1.92
C SER A 106 16.24 -4.19 0.52
N GLY A 107 15.12 -3.86 -0.14
CA GLY A 107 14.68 -4.54 -1.36
C GLY A 107 14.16 -5.97 -1.14
N ASN A 108 14.09 -6.46 0.10
CA ASN A 108 13.61 -7.81 0.39
C ASN A 108 12.08 -7.89 0.25
N PRO A 109 11.52 -8.79 -0.58
CA PRO A 109 10.08 -8.93 -0.76
C PRO A 109 9.30 -9.18 0.52
N THR A 110 9.93 -9.80 1.51
CA THR A 110 9.32 -10.07 2.83
C THR A 110 8.99 -8.78 3.57
N ASP A 111 9.80 -7.73 3.42
CA ASP A 111 9.57 -6.43 4.06
C ASP A 111 8.36 -5.73 3.43
N TYR A 112 8.22 -5.81 2.11
CA TYR A 112 7.04 -5.32 1.38
C TYR A 112 5.77 -6.10 1.76
N LEU A 113 5.84 -7.44 1.87
CA LEU A 113 4.71 -8.24 2.35
C LEU A 113 4.29 -7.86 3.77
N THR A 114 5.27 -7.61 4.64
CA THR A 114 5.01 -7.18 6.01
C THR A 114 4.33 -5.81 6.05
N LEU A 115 4.78 -4.86 5.22
CA LEU A 115 4.14 -3.55 5.08
C LEU A 115 2.70 -3.68 4.55
N PHE A 116 2.50 -4.48 3.50
CA PHE A 116 1.18 -4.75 2.92
C PHE A 116 0.19 -5.28 3.97
N ASN A 117 0.58 -6.32 4.71
CA ASN A 117 -0.25 -6.92 5.75
C ASN A 117 -0.55 -5.91 6.88
N TYR A 118 0.42 -5.06 7.23
CA TYR A 118 0.24 -4.04 8.24
C TYR A 118 -0.77 -2.96 7.80
N CYS A 119 -0.69 -2.48 6.55
CA CYS A 119 -1.67 -1.53 6.00
C CYS A 119 -3.09 -2.11 5.96
N ARG A 120 -3.23 -3.38 5.57
CA ARG A 120 -4.52 -4.09 5.57
C ARG A 120 -5.10 -4.22 6.98
N HIS A 121 -4.26 -4.56 7.96
CA HIS A 121 -4.65 -4.63 9.36
C HIS A 121 -5.12 -3.26 9.90
N LEU A 122 -4.37 -2.18 9.64
CA LEU A 122 -4.80 -0.84 10.04
C LEU A 122 -6.11 -0.41 9.37
N ALA A 123 -6.28 -0.69 8.08
CA ALA A 123 -7.51 -0.33 7.39
C ALA A 123 -8.73 -1.05 7.98
N ARG A 124 -8.61 -2.34 8.29
CA ARG A 124 -9.71 -3.15 8.83
C ARG A 124 -9.98 -2.88 10.30
N ASP A 125 -8.94 -2.89 11.12
CA ASP A 125 -9.09 -2.94 12.58
C ASP A 125 -8.96 -1.58 13.26
N PHE A 126 -8.29 -0.61 12.62
CA PHE A 126 -8.17 0.76 13.14
C PHE A 126 -9.13 1.73 12.44
N ILE A 127 -9.21 1.70 11.10
CA ILE A 127 -10.09 2.59 10.33
C ILE A 127 -11.50 2.03 10.18
N ASN A 128 -11.71 0.73 10.40
CA ASN A 128 -12.99 0.04 10.17
C ASN A 128 -13.45 0.14 8.71
N ALA A 129 -12.61 -0.33 7.78
CA ALA A 129 -12.86 -0.22 6.33
C ALA A 129 -12.81 -1.55 5.57
N ASP A 130 -13.55 -1.63 4.46
CA ASP A 130 -13.41 -2.66 3.44
C ASP A 130 -12.13 -2.40 2.62
N PHE A 131 -11.02 -2.88 3.16
CA PHE A 131 -9.73 -2.75 2.51
C PHE A 131 -9.68 -3.40 1.11
N ASP A 132 -10.37 -4.52 0.90
CA ASP A 132 -10.28 -5.25 -0.37
C ASP A 132 -10.99 -4.45 -1.48
N ASN A 133 -12.17 -3.87 -1.18
CA ASN A 133 -12.86 -2.98 -2.10
C ASN A 133 -12.08 -1.68 -2.33
N ALA A 134 -11.55 -1.08 -1.26
CA ALA A 134 -10.74 0.14 -1.35
C ALA A 134 -9.53 -0.04 -2.28
N LEU A 135 -8.88 -1.21 -2.21
CA LEU A 135 -7.75 -1.58 -3.07
C LEU A 135 -8.16 -1.71 -4.55
N ILE A 136 -9.34 -2.27 -4.83
CA ILE A 136 -9.89 -2.38 -6.21
C ILE A 136 -10.17 -0.99 -6.78
N VAL A 137 -10.86 -0.13 -6.03
CA VAL A 137 -11.17 1.24 -6.45
C VAL A 137 -9.89 2.01 -6.74
N TYR A 138 -8.90 1.91 -5.84
CA TYR A 138 -7.59 2.53 -6.03
C TYR A 138 -6.86 2.02 -7.28
N HIS A 139 -6.92 0.71 -7.56
CA HIS A 139 -6.33 0.15 -8.77
C HIS A 139 -6.96 0.70 -10.05
N HIS A 140 -8.29 0.73 -10.15
CA HIS A 140 -8.97 1.28 -11.33
C HIS A 140 -8.64 2.75 -11.54
N TRP A 141 -8.58 3.52 -10.44
CA TRP A 141 -8.10 4.89 -10.47
C TRP A 141 -6.65 4.98 -10.98
N ARG A 142 -5.73 4.18 -10.45
CA ARG A 142 -4.31 4.18 -10.83
C ARG A 142 -4.09 3.78 -12.29
N VAL A 143 -4.91 2.86 -12.80
CA VAL A 143 -4.89 2.44 -14.22
C VAL A 143 -5.41 3.55 -15.13
N SER A 144 -6.47 4.26 -14.72
CA SER A 144 -7.03 5.37 -15.52
C SER A 144 -6.16 6.63 -15.48
N GLN A 145 -5.30 6.78 -14.47
CA GLN A 145 -4.40 7.93 -14.32
C GLN A 145 -2.92 7.52 -14.14
N PRO A 146 -2.23 7.04 -15.19
CA PRO A 146 -0.86 6.54 -15.09
C PRO A 146 0.18 7.61 -14.70
N ASN A 147 -0.13 8.89 -14.94
CA ASN A 147 0.73 10.02 -14.62
C ASN A 147 0.36 10.71 -13.29
N ALA A 148 -0.66 10.22 -12.56
CA ALA A 148 -1.03 10.80 -11.28
C ALA A 148 0.09 10.56 -10.27
N THR A 149 0.57 11.64 -9.64
CA THR A 149 1.50 11.55 -8.51
C THR A 149 0.72 11.77 -7.21
N LEU A 150 1.20 11.16 -6.12
CA LEU A 150 0.62 11.33 -4.80
C LEU A 150 0.85 12.76 -4.24
N VAL A 151 1.73 13.53 -4.90
CA VAL A 151 2.08 14.90 -4.53
C VAL A 151 0.92 15.89 -4.69
N ASN A 152 -0.08 15.60 -5.55
CA ASN A 152 -1.24 16.49 -5.78
C ASN A 152 -2.55 15.95 -5.17
N TRP A 153 -2.45 15.45 -3.94
CA TRP A 153 -3.44 14.61 -3.26
C TRP A 153 -4.86 15.18 -3.16
N LYS A 154 -5.05 16.51 -3.14
CA LYS A 154 -6.37 17.12 -2.93
C LYS A 154 -7.37 16.97 -4.08
N ASN A 155 -6.89 16.86 -5.33
CA ASN A 155 -7.76 16.89 -6.51
C ASN A 155 -7.66 15.63 -7.37
N SER A 156 -6.70 14.76 -7.10
CA SER A 156 -6.42 13.61 -7.95
C SER A 156 -6.76 12.27 -7.33
N LEU A 157 -6.86 12.15 -5.99
CA LEU A 157 -7.03 10.85 -5.34
C LEU A 157 -8.45 10.29 -5.49
N PRO A 158 -8.60 8.95 -5.51
CA PRO A 158 -9.92 8.34 -5.46
C PRO A 158 -10.56 8.61 -4.09
N ASP A 159 -11.84 8.95 -4.09
CA ASP A 159 -12.62 8.98 -2.86
C ASP A 159 -12.92 7.54 -2.43
N LEU A 160 -12.55 7.23 -1.18
CA LEU A 160 -12.74 5.90 -0.58
C LEU A 160 -13.72 5.95 0.60
N ALA A 161 -14.49 7.03 0.73
CA ALA A 161 -15.51 7.15 1.78
C ALA A 161 -16.49 5.97 1.79
N ASP A 162 -16.90 5.51 0.60
CA ASP A 162 -17.81 4.36 0.43
C ASP A 162 -17.20 3.02 0.91
N CYS A 163 -15.92 2.98 1.22
CA CYS A 163 -15.24 1.80 1.76
C CYS A 163 -15.16 1.82 3.29
N LEU A 164 -15.61 2.88 3.96
CA LEU A 164 -15.67 2.95 5.42
C LEU A 164 -16.95 2.27 5.91
N PHE A 165 -16.84 1.45 6.96
CA PHE A 165 -18.01 0.91 7.64
C PHE A 165 -18.48 1.90 8.72
N GLU A 166 -19.81 2.09 8.81
CA GLU A 166 -20.46 2.89 9.86
C GLU A 166 -20.24 2.32 11.27
#